data_AF-A0A7L4RG33-F1
#
_entry.id   AF-A0A7L4RG33-F1
#
_cell.length_a   1.000
_cell.length_b   1.000
_cell.length_c   1.000
_cell.angle_alpha   90.00
_cell.angle_beta   90.00
_cell.angle_gamma   90.00
#
_symmetry.space_group_name_H-M   'P 1'
#
loop_
_entity.id
_entity.type
_entity.pdbx_description
1 polymer ?
#
loop_
_entity_poly.entity_id
_entity_poly.type
_entity_poly.pdbx_seq_one_letter_code
_entity_poly.pdbx_strand_id
1 'polypeptide(L)'
;MKKKPKERTLVLPLLWIMLLSLLEPVLIIAGFLPPIFSYSLGNILFMLAGFAVVAYVAYTRANEGLKASILNGLALGFTSVSIICASGLVGSVFYDKPVIGVSTGSQQSRLLVLVMLVIQSTIIIALFSVLVTWLAKKFYLEETKPAKIRSRKRA
;
A
#
# COMPACT_ATOMS: atom_id res chain seq x y z
N MET A 1 13.65 3.15 -35.39
CA MET A 1 12.31 2.78 -34.87
C MET A 1 12.28 2.86 -33.35
N LYS A 2 11.55 3.81 -32.76
CA LYS A 2 11.31 3.84 -31.30
C LYS A 2 10.33 2.70 -30.95
N LYS A 3 10.80 1.64 -30.28
CA LYS A 3 9.90 0.62 -29.71
C LYS A 3 8.95 1.32 -28.74
N LYS A 4 7.65 1.34 -29.05
CA LYS A 4 6.61 1.80 -28.10
C LYS A 4 6.81 0.98 -26.80
N PRO A 5 6.98 1.62 -25.64
CA PRO A 5 7.10 0.89 -24.38
C PRO A 5 5.84 0.06 -24.17
N LYS A 6 6.00 -1.24 -23.91
CA LYS A 6 4.91 -2.19 -23.62
C LYS A 6 4.02 -1.62 -22.51
N GLU A 7 2.83 -1.12 -22.85
CA GLU A 7 1.81 -0.66 -21.90
C GLU A 7 1.33 -1.77 -20.94
N ARG A 8 1.61 -3.03 -21.27
CA ARG A 8 1.24 -4.20 -20.45
C ARG A 8 1.82 -4.22 -19.03
N THR A 9 2.84 -3.41 -18.71
CA THR A 9 3.45 -3.44 -17.36
C THR A 9 2.66 -2.68 -16.30
N LEU A 10 1.77 -1.76 -16.67
CA LEU A 10 1.05 -0.90 -15.72
C LEU A 10 -0.27 -1.52 -15.26
N VAL A 11 -0.93 -2.23 -16.18
CA VAL A 11 -2.21 -2.91 -15.93
C VAL A 11 -2.04 -3.97 -14.83
N LEU A 12 -0.95 -4.72 -14.84
CA LEU A 12 -0.75 -5.85 -13.94
C LEU A 12 -0.75 -5.46 -12.44
N PRO A 13 0.10 -4.52 -11.94
CA PRO A 13 0.08 -4.15 -10.53
C PRO A 13 -1.23 -3.48 -10.09
N LEU A 14 -1.86 -2.68 -10.96
CA LEU A 14 -3.15 -2.05 -10.66
C LEU A 14 -4.26 -3.09 -10.52
N LEU A 15 -4.29 -4.08 -11.42
CA LEU A 15 -5.26 -5.17 -11.41
C LEU A 15 -5.06 -6.07 -10.18
N TRP A 16 -3.81 -6.31 -9.77
CA TRP A 16 -3.50 -6.99 -8.50
C TRP A 16 -3.97 -6.21 -7.28
N ILE A 17 -3.76 -4.88 -7.23
CA ILE A 17 -4.26 -4.03 -6.14
C ILE A 17 -5.79 -4.10 -6.07
N MET A 18 -6.48 -4.04 -7.22
CA MET A 18 -7.95 -4.16 -7.27
C MET A 18 -8.42 -5.53 -6.77
N LEU A 19 -7.80 -6.63 -7.22
CA LEU A 19 -8.15 -7.98 -6.76
C LEU A 19 -7.90 -8.16 -5.26
N LEU A 20 -6.78 -7.66 -4.74
CA LEU A 20 -6.48 -7.71 -3.30
C LEU A 20 -7.43 -6.85 -2.48
N SER A 21 -7.94 -5.74 -3.03
CA SER A 21 -8.94 -4.91 -2.35
C SER A 21 -10.30 -5.62 -2.22
N LEU A 22 -10.59 -6.58 -3.10
CA LEU A 22 -11.80 -7.41 -3.05
C LEU A 22 -11.66 -8.63 -2.12
N LEU A 23 -10.46 -8.95 -1.64
CA LEU A 23 -10.23 -10.13 -0.81
C LEU A 23 -11.03 -10.08 0.50
N GLU A 24 -11.02 -8.93 1.16
CA GLU A 24 -11.72 -8.72 2.43
C GLU A 24 -13.24 -8.93 2.32
N PRO A 25 -13.98 -8.27 1.41
CA PRO A 25 -15.41 -8.52 1.27
C PRO A 25 -15.72 -9.96 0.85
N VAL A 26 -14.87 -10.60 0.02
CA VAL A 26 -15.04 -12.02 -0.35
C VAL A 26 -14.90 -12.94 0.86
N LEU A 27 -13.89 -12.72 1.70
CA LEU A 27 -13.69 -13.51 2.93
C LEU A 27 -14.81 -13.29 3.95
N ILE A 28 -15.38 -12.10 4.02
CA ILE A 28 -16.56 -11.80 4.85
C ILE A 28 -17.78 -12.56 4.32
N ILE A 29 -18.06 -12.49 3.01
CA ILE A 29 -19.20 -13.18 2.38
C ILE A 29 -19.06 -14.70 2.52
N ALA A 30 -17.85 -15.22 2.40
CA ALA A 30 -17.56 -16.65 2.56
C ALA A 30 -17.59 -17.13 4.03
N GLY A 31 -17.79 -16.24 5.00
CA GLY A 31 -17.86 -16.58 6.42
C GLY A 31 -16.51 -16.87 7.09
N PHE A 32 -15.39 -16.63 6.40
CA PHE A 32 -14.05 -16.75 6.97
C PHE A 32 -13.65 -15.54 7.82
N LEU A 33 -14.23 -14.37 7.52
CA LEU A 33 -14.08 -13.15 8.32
C LEU A 33 -15.42 -12.71 8.92
N PRO A 34 -15.41 -12.20 10.16
CA PRO A 34 -16.61 -11.61 10.76
C PRO A 34 -16.98 -10.31 10.02
N PRO A 35 -18.28 -9.95 9.97
CA PRO A 35 -18.72 -8.73 9.30
C PRO A 35 -18.18 -7.49 9.99
N ILE A 36 -17.76 -6.51 9.19
CA ILE A 36 -17.32 -5.21 9.65
C ILE A 36 -18.51 -4.26 9.54
N PHE A 37 -19.00 -3.78 10.69
CA PHE A 37 -20.21 -2.96 10.74
C PHE A 37 -19.99 -1.49 10.37
N SER A 38 -18.77 -0.98 10.51
CA SER A 38 -18.44 0.40 10.17
C SER A 38 -16.95 0.62 9.97
N TYR A 39 -16.61 1.57 9.09
CA TYR A 39 -15.31 2.21 9.01
C TYR A 39 -15.46 3.67 9.45
N SER A 40 -14.65 4.14 10.40
CA SER A 40 -14.67 5.57 10.76
C SER A 40 -14.02 6.41 9.65
N LEU A 41 -14.52 7.64 9.45
CA LEU A 41 -13.91 8.58 8.50
C LEU A 41 -12.43 8.86 8.84
N GLY A 42 -12.11 8.88 10.15
CA GLY A 42 -10.74 9.02 10.64
C GLY A 42 -9.81 7.91 10.14
N ASN A 43 -10.28 6.66 10.07
CA ASN A 43 -9.49 5.55 9.52
C ASN A 43 -9.16 5.75 8.05
N ILE A 44 -10.12 6.22 7.25
CA ILE A 44 -9.93 6.47 5.82
C ILE A 44 -8.86 7.55 5.63
N LEU A 45 -8.95 8.65 6.37
CA LEU A 45 -7.97 9.74 6.31
C LEU A 45 -6.58 9.28 6.74
N PHE A 46 -6.49 8.47 7.81
CA PHE A 46 -5.21 7.96 8.31
C PHE A 46 -4.56 6.98 7.32
N MET A 47 -5.35 6.10 6.69
CA MET A 47 -4.87 5.22 5.63
C MET A 47 -4.39 6.01 4.40
N LEU A 48 -5.13 7.03 3.97
CA LEU A 48 -4.73 7.90 2.86
C LEU A 48 -3.42 8.64 3.16
N ALA A 49 -3.26 9.15 4.39
CA ALA A 49 -2.00 9.74 4.83
C ALA A 49 -0.85 8.72 4.79
N GLY A 50 -1.08 7.49 5.25
CA GLY A 50 -0.12 6.39 5.15
C GLY A 50 0.30 6.12 3.70
N PHE A 51 -0.65 6.02 2.78
CA PHE A 51 -0.38 5.83 1.35
C PHE A 51 0.41 7.00 0.75
N ALA A 52 0.11 8.24 1.13
CA ALA A 52 0.85 9.40 0.67
C ALA A 52 2.32 9.38 1.12
N VAL A 53 2.59 9.00 2.38
CA VAL A 53 3.95 8.86 2.91
C VAL A 53 4.70 7.74 2.19
N VAL A 54 4.05 6.59 1.99
CA VAL A 54 4.62 5.47 1.23
C VAL A 54 4.96 5.89 -0.21
N ALA A 55 4.05 6.61 -0.89
CA ALA A 55 4.31 7.13 -2.23
C ALA A 55 5.50 8.07 -2.26
N TYR A 56 5.59 8.99 -1.31
CA TYR A 56 6.69 9.93 -1.21
C TYR A 56 8.04 9.24 -1.03
N VAL A 57 8.11 8.24 -0.13
CA VAL A 57 9.34 7.47 0.10
C VAL A 57 9.69 6.61 -1.11
N ALA A 58 8.70 5.97 -1.75
CA ALA A 58 8.92 5.20 -2.96
C ALA A 58 9.41 6.06 -4.14
N TYR A 59 8.90 7.30 -4.22
CA TYR A 59 9.31 8.27 -5.23
C TYR A 59 10.76 8.74 -5.00
N THR A 60 11.09 9.20 -3.80
CA THR A 60 12.43 9.71 -3.46
C THR A 60 13.51 8.65 -3.59
N ARG A 61 13.19 7.39 -3.25
CA ARG A 61 14.11 6.24 -3.34
C ARG A 61 14.11 5.55 -4.70
N ALA A 62 13.35 6.04 -5.68
CA ALA A 62 13.28 5.42 -7.00
C ALA A 62 14.65 5.34 -7.70
N ASN A 63 15.55 6.28 -7.42
CA ASN A 63 16.92 6.32 -7.96
C ASN A 63 17.85 5.24 -7.41
N GLU A 64 17.64 4.81 -6.16
CA GLU A 64 18.49 3.83 -5.48
C GLU A 64 18.19 2.39 -5.93
N GLY A 65 17.09 2.20 -6.67
CA GLY A 65 16.70 0.90 -7.22
C GLY A 65 15.35 0.42 -6.69
N LEU A 66 14.79 -0.58 -7.39
CA LEU A 66 13.46 -1.11 -7.07
C LEU A 66 13.44 -1.76 -5.68
N LYS A 67 14.50 -2.51 -5.32
CA LYS A 67 14.59 -3.20 -4.03
C LYS A 67 14.58 -2.24 -2.84
N ALA A 68 15.40 -1.18 -2.89
CA ALA A 68 15.48 -0.18 -1.83
C ALA A 68 14.15 0.56 -1.64
N SER A 69 13.49 0.93 -2.74
CA SER A 69 12.19 1.57 -2.71
C SER A 69 11.09 0.67 -2.11
N ILE A 70 11.04 -0.60 -2.53
CA ILE A 70 10.09 -1.58 -1.98
C ILE A 70 10.34 -1.83 -0.48
N LEU A 71 11.59 -2.06 -0.06
CA LEU A 71 11.92 -2.34 1.34
C LEU A 71 11.57 -1.18 2.26
N ASN A 72 11.91 0.05 1.85
CA ASN A 72 11.58 1.24 2.65
C ASN A 72 10.08 1.51 2.67
N GLY A 73 9.39 1.37 1.54
CA GLY A 73 7.93 1.50 1.46
C GLY A 73 7.20 0.44 2.29
N LEU A 74 7.68 -0.82 2.26
CA LEU A 74 7.18 -1.92 3.10
C LEU A 74 7.40 -1.66 4.58
N ALA A 75 8.60 -1.24 4.98
CA ALA A 75 8.90 -0.96 6.39
C ALA A 75 7.97 0.12 6.94
N LEU A 76 7.85 1.26 6.24
CA LEU A 76 6.95 2.34 6.63
C LEU A 76 5.48 1.93 6.60
N GLY A 77 5.06 1.22 5.56
CA GLY A 77 3.68 0.73 5.45
C GLY A 77 3.30 -0.23 6.57
N PHE A 78 4.16 -1.22 6.83
CA PHE A 78 3.99 -2.18 7.90
C PHE A 78 3.94 -1.49 9.26
N THR A 79 4.86 -0.55 9.53
CA THR A 79 4.86 0.22 10.77
C THR A 79 3.60 1.06 10.92
N SER A 80 3.16 1.75 9.86
CA SER A 80 1.94 2.55 9.87
C SER A 80 0.71 1.70 10.18
N VAL A 81 0.53 0.58 9.50
CA VAL A 81 -0.62 -0.31 9.71
C VAL A 81 -0.55 -0.97 11.08
N SER A 82 0.65 -1.34 11.55
CA SER A 82 0.85 -1.90 12.89
C SER A 82 0.51 -0.90 14.00
N ILE A 83 0.89 0.38 13.86
CA ILE A 83 0.51 1.44 14.81
C ILE A 83 -0.99 1.63 14.83
N ILE A 84 -1.64 1.63 13.65
CA ILE A 84 -3.09 1.70 13.53
C ILE A 84 -3.68 0.52 14.32
N CYS A 85 -3.32 -0.73 14.00
CA CYS A 85 -3.83 -1.92 14.69
C CYS A 85 -3.58 -1.91 16.20
N ALA A 86 -2.39 -1.53 16.65
CA ALA A 86 -2.06 -1.41 18.07
C ALA A 86 -2.92 -0.35 18.77
N SER A 87 -3.17 0.80 18.13
CA SER A 87 -4.05 1.84 18.65
C SER A 87 -5.50 1.35 18.80
N GLY A 88 -5.98 0.49 17.91
CA GLY A 88 -7.30 -0.13 18.02
C GLY A 88 -7.39 -1.17 19.13
N LEU A 89 -6.33 -1.94 19.35
CA LEU A 89 -6.24 -2.87 20.47
C LEU A 89 -6.23 -2.13 21.81
N VAL A 90 -5.34 -1.13 21.96
CA VAL A 90 -5.27 -0.28 23.15
C VAL A 90 -6.59 0.45 23.37
N GLY A 91 -7.17 1.01 22.31
CA GLY A 91 -8.52 1.57 22.34
C GLY A 91 -9.49 0.57 22.96
N SER A 92 -9.66 -0.60 22.34
CA SER A 92 -10.61 -1.62 22.80
C SER A 92 -10.41 -2.15 24.22
N VAL A 93 -9.19 -2.06 24.78
CA VAL A 93 -8.88 -2.57 26.12
C VAL A 93 -9.08 -1.49 27.20
N PHE A 94 -8.80 -0.22 26.88
CA PHE A 94 -8.75 0.86 27.87
C PHE A 94 -9.90 1.87 27.75
N TYR A 95 -10.51 1.97 26.57
CA TYR A 95 -11.58 2.90 26.27
C TYR A 95 -12.61 2.13 25.44
N ASP A 96 -13.82 1.86 25.94
CA ASP A 96 -14.87 1.12 25.20
C ASP A 96 -15.25 1.67 23.80
N LYS A 97 -14.53 2.68 23.31
CA LYS A 97 -14.57 3.22 21.96
C LYS A 97 -13.33 2.75 21.19
N PRO A 98 -13.51 1.97 20.11
CA PRO A 98 -12.38 1.51 19.34
C PRO A 98 -11.80 2.70 18.56
N VAL A 99 -10.54 3.07 18.86
CA VAL A 99 -9.80 4.16 18.19
C VAL A 99 -9.74 3.93 16.68
N ILE A 100 -9.73 2.66 16.27
CA ILE A 100 -10.06 2.22 14.93
C ILE A 100 -11.54 1.85 14.94
N GLY A 101 -12.40 2.59 14.26
CA GLY A 101 -13.86 2.39 14.26
C GLY A 101 -14.40 1.07 13.69
N VAL A 102 -13.62 -0.02 13.73
CA VAL A 102 -13.99 -1.38 13.35
C VAL A 102 -14.72 -2.03 14.54
N SER A 103 -16.05 -2.10 14.41
CA SER A 103 -16.91 -2.86 15.32
C SER A 103 -17.06 -4.29 14.82
N THR A 104 -16.87 -5.26 15.70
CA THR A 104 -17.01 -6.70 15.45
C THR A 104 -17.68 -7.34 16.66
N GLY A 105 -18.42 -8.45 16.47
CA GLY A 105 -19.21 -9.08 17.53
C GLY A 105 -18.43 -9.69 18.71
N SER A 106 -17.11 -9.91 18.58
CA SER A 106 -16.26 -10.41 19.67
C SER A 106 -14.83 -9.87 19.59
N GLN A 107 -14.08 -9.94 20.69
CA GLN A 107 -12.66 -9.53 20.76
C GLN A 107 -11.75 -10.44 19.92
N GLN A 108 -12.04 -11.75 19.86
CA GLN A 108 -11.32 -12.70 19.01
C GLN A 108 -11.54 -12.41 17.52
N SER A 109 -12.79 -12.11 17.14
CA SER A 109 -13.16 -11.66 15.79
C SER A 109 -12.41 -10.39 15.38
N ARG A 110 -12.27 -9.43 16.30
CA ARG A 110 -11.51 -8.20 16.06
C ARG A 110 -10.04 -8.49 15.77
N LEU A 111 -9.42 -9.37 16.55
CA LEU A 111 -8.01 -9.74 16.42
C LEU A 111 -7.73 -10.39 15.05
N LEU A 112 -8.63 -11.27 14.60
CA LEU A 112 -8.52 -11.94 13.30
C LEU A 112 -8.66 -10.95 12.13
N VAL A 113 -9.60 -10.00 12.22
CA VAL A 113 -9.74 -8.90 11.25
C VAL A 113 -8.49 -8.03 11.21
N LEU A 114 -7.95 -7.65 12.37
CA LEU A 114 -6.75 -6.81 12.45
C LEU A 114 -5.53 -7.48 11.81
N VAL A 115 -5.31 -8.78 12.08
CA VAL A 115 -4.22 -9.54 11.47
C VAL A 115 -4.37 -9.60 9.95
N MET A 116 -5.56 -9.91 9.45
CA MET A 116 -5.82 -9.91 8.01
C MET A 116 -5.61 -8.53 7.39
N LEU A 117 -6.05 -7.47 8.06
CA LEU A 117 -5.87 -6.09 7.61
C LEU A 117 -4.38 -5.71 7.53
N VAL A 118 -3.56 -6.13 8.51
CA VAL A 118 -2.10 -5.94 8.45
C VAL A 118 -1.50 -6.64 7.23
N ILE A 119 -1.83 -7.92 7.02
CA ILE A 119 -1.29 -8.72 5.91
C ILE A 119 -1.69 -8.11 4.57
N GLN A 120 -2.97 -7.86 4.37
CA GLN A 120 -3.52 -7.32 3.12
C GLN A 120 -2.97 -5.92 2.83
N SER A 121 -2.94 -5.03 3.83
CA SER A 121 -2.42 -3.67 3.65
C SER A 121 -0.93 -3.68 3.32
N THR A 122 -0.15 -4.56 3.95
CA THR A 122 1.28 -4.70 3.66
C THR A 122 1.52 -5.11 2.20
N ILE A 123 0.74 -6.06 1.68
CA ILE A 123 0.83 -6.49 0.28
C ILE A 123 0.43 -5.36 -0.68
N ILE A 124 -0.66 -4.65 -0.39
CA ILE A 124 -1.13 -3.51 -1.20
C ILE A 124 -0.05 -2.42 -1.23
N ILE A 125 0.56 -2.10 -0.09
CA ILE A 125 1.64 -1.10 0.02
C ILE A 125 2.87 -1.51 -0.78
N ALA A 126 3.24 -2.79 -0.80
CA ALA A 126 4.34 -3.28 -1.62
C ALA A 126 4.08 -3.05 -3.11
N LEU A 127 2.89 -3.43 -3.59
CA LEU A 127 2.48 -3.25 -4.99
C LEU A 127 2.38 -1.78 -5.36
N PHE A 128 1.88 -0.95 -4.45
CA PHE A 128 1.78 0.49 -4.63
C PHE A 128 3.17 1.15 -4.73
N SER A 129 4.12 0.72 -3.89
CA SER A 129 5.51 1.19 -3.95
C SER A 129 6.18 0.84 -5.27
N VAL A 130 5.92 -0.37 -5.81
CA VAL A 130 6.36 -0.78 -7.15
C VAL A 130 5.79 0.16 -8.23
N LEU A 131 4.49 0.42 -8.17
CA LEU A 131 3.80 1.29 -9.13
C LEU A 131 4.38 2.70 -9.12
N VAL A 132 4.53 3.31 -7.94
CA VAL A 132 5.08 4.67 -7.78
C VAL A 132 6.53 4.74 -8.25
N THR A 133 7.35 3.75 -7.89
CA THR A 133 8.76 3.70 -8.32
C THR A 133 8.88 3.60 -9.84
N TRP A 134 8.01 2.82 -10.47
CA TRP A 134 7.97 2.67 -11.92
C TRP A 134 7.53 3.97 -12.60
N LEU A 135 6.48 4.64 -12.08
CA LEU A 135 6.01 5.93 -12.58
C LEU A 135 7.11 6.99 -12.46
N ALA A 136 7.78 7.06 -11.31
CA ALA A 136 8.91 7.98 -11.08
C ALA A 136 10.04 7.75 -12.10
N LYS A 137 10.40 6.49 -12.34
CA LYS A 137 11.43 6.13 -13.34
C LYS A 137 11.04 6.52 -14.76
N LYS A 138 9.79 6.25 -15.13
CA LYS A 138 9.29 6.47 -16.49
C LYS A 138 9.13 7.94 -16.83
N PHE A 139 8.60 8.74 -15.91
CA PHE A 139 8.23 10.13 -16.20
C PHE A 139 9.28 11.15 -15.77
N TYR A 140 10.05 10.90 -14.70
CA TYR A 140 10.95 11.90 -14.13
C TYR A 140 12.44 11.59 -14.32
N LEU A 141 12.84 10.32 -14.22
CA LEU A 141 14.26 9.95 -14.26
C LEU A 141 14.80 9.75 -15.69
N GLU A 142 13.92 9.62 -16.69
CA GLU A 142 14.34 9.62 -18.11
C GLU A 142 14.62 11.04 -18.65
N GLU A 143 14.00 12.07 -18.06
CA GLU A 143 14.20 13.47 -18.45
C GLU A 143 15.48 14.08 -17.84
N THR A 144 15.88 13.62 -16.66
CA THR A 144 17.03 14.16 -15.91
C THR A 144 18.38 13.51 -16.24
N LYS A 145 18.44 12.56 -17.18
CA LYS A 145 19.72 12.01 -17.64
C LYS A 145 20.56 13.11 -18.30
N PRO A 146 21.79 13.40 -17.81
CA PRO A 146 22.63 14.44 -18.38
C PRO A 146 22.90 14.16 -19.87
N ALA A 147 22.81 15.22 -20.68
CA ALA A 147 22.89 15.18 -22.15
C ALA A 147 24.11 14.42 -22.70
N LYS A 148 25.19 14.26 -21.91
CA LYS A 148 26.41 13.52 -22.27
C LYS A 148 26.20 12.03 -22.61
N ILE A 149 25.13 11.39 -22.14
CA ILE A 149 24.88 9.96 -22.45
C ILE A 149 24.06 9.78 -23.75
N ARG A 150 23.34 10.83 -24.22
CA ARG A 150 22.56 10.76 -25.46
C ARG A 150 23.42 10.70 -26.72
N SER A 151 24.65 11.25 -26.70
CA SER A 151 25.53 11.24 -27.87
C SER A 151 26.18 9.88 -28.12
N ARG A 152 26.43 9.06 -27.10
CA ARG A 152 27.02 7.71 -27.26
C ARG A 152 26.06 6.64 -27.77
N LYS A 153 24.75 6.88 -27.78
CA LYS A 153 23.76 5.94 -28.32
C LYS A 153 23.30 6.27 -29.75
N ARG A 154 23.81 7.37 -30.32
CA ARG A 154 23.53 7.77 -31.71
C ARG A 154 24.74 7.66 -32.64
N ALA A 155 25.89 7.28 -32.10
CA ALA A 155 27.06 6.86 -32.88
C ALA A 155 27.02 5.34 -33.05
#